data_AF-A0A0P4RIY5-F1
#
_entry.id   AF-A0A0P4RIY5-F1
#
_cell.length_a   1.000
_cell.length_b   1.000
_cell.length_c   1.000
_cell.angle_alpha   90.00
_cell.angle_beta   90.00
_cell.angle_gamma   90.00
#
_symmetry.space_group_name_H-M   'P 1'
#
loop_
_entity.id
_entity.type
_entity.pdbx_description
1 polymer ?
#
loop_
_entity_poly.entity_id
_entity_poly.type
_entity_poly.pdbx_seq_one_letter_code
_entity_poly.pdbx_strand_id
1 'polypeptide(L)' 'MANKGEATQAAVDAVKVATQVINDYGRESTEASGATSSACDAVNTALLAGATPDELRDGGR' A
#
# COMPACT_ATOMS: atom_id res chain seq x y z
N MET A 1 15.63 -9.69 -5.21
CA MET A 1 14.34 -10.05 -4.60
C MET A 1 14.10 -9.01 -3.53
N ALA A 2 12.99 -8.27 -3.58
CA ALA A 2 12.65 -7.34 -2.50
C ALA A 2 12.58 -8.13 -1.19
N ASN A 3 13.28 -7.68 -0.15
CA ASN A 3 13.24 -8.37 1.12
C ASN A 3 11.83 -8.21 1.72
N LYS A 4 11.31 -9.21 2.44
CA LYS A 4 9.93 -9.19 2.99
C LYS A 4 9.63 -7.87 3.70
N GLY A 5 10.56 -7.37 4.50
CA GLY A 5 10.42 -6.09 5.21
C GLY A 5 10.31 -4.87 4.28
N GLU A 6 11.08 -4.82 3.20
CA GLU A 6 11.02 -3.73 2.22
C GLU A 6 9.69 -3.74 1.47
N ALA A 7 9.21 -4.93 1.06
CA ALA A 7 7.93 -5.06 0.39
C ALA A 7 6.75 -4.69 1.31
N THR A 8 6.82 -5.10 2.58
CA THR A 8 5.83 -4.74 3.60
C THR A 8 5.80 -3.22 3.83
N GLN A 9 6.97 -2.59 3.99
CA GLN A 9 7.06 -1.15 4.18
C GLN A 9 6.55 -0.36 2.96
N ALA A 10 6.91 -0.80 1.75
CA ALA A 10 6.43 -0.19 0.52
C ALA A 10 4.90 -0.28 0.39
N ALA A 11 4.29 -1.40 0.77
CA ALA A 11 2.84 -1.55 0.79
C ALA A 11 2.17 -0.60 1.79
N VAL A 12 2.71 -0.51 3.01
CA VAL A 12 2.22 0.39 4.05
C VAL A 12 2.28 1.85 3.60
N ASP A 13 3.40 2.26 3.00
CA ASP A 13 3.57 3.64 2.54
C ASP A 13 2.69 3.94 1.33
N ALA A 14 2.51 3.00 0.40
CA ALA A 14 1.58 3.15 -0.71
C ALA A 14 0.12 3.33 -0.24
N VAL A 15 -0.31 2.58 0.79
CA VAL A 15 -1.65 2.76 1.40
C VAL A 15 -1.79 4.12 2.07
N LYS A 16 -0.75 4.63 2.75
CA LYS A 16 -0.77 5.99 3.32
C LYS A 16 -0.91 7.05 2.23
N VAL A 17 -0.15 6.93 1.14
CA VAL A 17 -0.23 7.84 -0.01
C VAL A 17 -1.62 7.79 -0.62
N ALA A 18 -2.17 6.61 -0.88
CA ALA A 18 -3.54 6.47 -1.41
C ALA A 18 -4.57 7.14 -0.49
N THR A 19 -4.43 6.98 0.82
CA THR A 19 -5.29 7.64 1.81
C THR A 19 -5.17 9.16 1.76
N GLN A 20 -3.95 9.70 1.65
CA GLN A 20 -3.72 11.14 1.51
C GLN A 20 -4.34 11.68 0.22
N VAL A 21 -4.11 11.02 -0.91
CA VAL A 21 -4.68 11.42 -2.21
C VAL A 21 -6.22 11.38 -2.18
N ILE A 22 -6.83 10.38 -1.54
CA ILE A 22 -8.28 10.32 -1.35
C ILE A 22 -8.78 11.52 -0.53
N ASN A 23 -8.05 11.92 0.51
CA ASN A 23 -8.41 13.08 1.34
C ASN A 23 -8.23 14.41 0.60
N ASP A 24 -7.21 14.53 -0.25
CA ASP A 24 -6.86 15.77 -0.94
C ASP A 24 -7.75 16.01 -2.17
N TYR A 25 -8.00 14.97 -2.98
CA TYR A 25 -8.69 15.07 -4.28
C TYR A 25 -10.10 14.48 -4.27
N GLY A 26 -10.47 13.75 -3.22
CA GLY A 26 -11.71 13.00 -3.14
C GLY A 26 -11.59 11.60 -3.75
N ARG A 27 -12.38 10.67 -3.21
CA ARG A 27 -12.33 9.22 -3.55
C ARG A 27 -12.62 8.92 -5.03
N GLU A 28 -13.45 9.74 -5.68
CA GLU A 28 -13.86 9.54 -7.07
C GLU A 28 -12.88 10.17 -8.09
N SER A 29 -11.80 10.81 -7.62
CA SER A 29 -10.79 11.37 -8.50
C SER A 29 -9.99 10.28 -9.22
N THR A 30 -9.49 10.61 -10.41
CA THR A 30 -8.59 9.75 -11.18
C THR A 30 -7.29 9.50 -10.41
N GLU A 31 -6.81 10.52 -9.69
CA GLU A 31 -5.63 10.51 -8.83
C GLU A 31 -5.80 9.49 -7.70
N ALA A 32 -6.93 9.53 -6.99
CA ALA A 32 -7.24 8.56 -5.95
C ALA A 32 -7.35 7.14 -6.51
N SER A 33 -7.92 6.98 -7.70
CA SER A 33 -8.03 5.68 -8.37
C SER A 33 -6.65 5.10 -8.72
N GLY A 34 -5.75 5.93 -9.27
CA GLY A 34 -4.38 5.53 -9.57
C GLY A 34 -3.59 5.15 -8.31
N ALA A 35 -3.67 5.98 -7.27
CA ALA A 35 -2.99 5.71 -6.00
C ALA A 35 -3.50 4.44 -5.32
N THR A 36 -4.81 4.18 -5.37
CA THR A 36 -5.42 2.95 -4.83
C THR A 36 -4.96 1.72 -5.60
N SER A 37 -4.87 1.80 -6.93
CA SER A 37 -4.35 0.69 -7.75
C SER A 37 -2.90 0.37 -7.39
N SER A 38 -2.04 1.39 -7.29
CA SER A 38 -0.64 1.21 -6.90
C SER A 38 -0.49 0.64 -5.48
N ALA A 39 -1.34 1.06 -4.54
CA ALA A 39 -1.37 0.50 -3.20
C ALA A 39 -1.75 -1.00 -3.21
N CYS A 40 -2.74 -1.39 -4.01
CA CYS A 40 -3.10 -2.80 -4.20
C CYS A 40 -1.93 -3.63 -4.75
N ASP A 41 -1.20 -3.14 -5.76
CA ASP A 41 -0.06 -3.85 -6.32
C ASP A 41 1.08 -4.03 -5.31
N ALA A 42 1.35 -2.99 -4.50
CA ALA A 42 2.35 -3.04 -3.44
C ALA A 42 1.96 -4.04 -2.35
N VAL A 43 0.68 -4.05 -1.93
CA VAL A 43 0.12 -5.03 -0.99
C VAL A 43 0.27 -6.45 -1.53
N ASN A 44 -0.09 -6.69 -2.79
CA ASN A 44 0.04 -8.01 -3.40
C ASN A 44 1.52 -8.47 -3.45
N THR A 45 2.42 -7.55 -3.79
CA THR A 45 3.87 -7.82 -3.78
C THR A 45 4.36 -8.20 -2.38
N ALA A 46 3.90 -7.52 -1.34
CA ALA A 46 4.22 -7.84 0.05
C ALA A 46 3.69 -9.23 0.45
N LEU A 47 2.44 -9.55 0.09
CA LEU A 47 1.85 -10.87 0.34
C LEU A 47 2.65 -11.99 -0.36
N LEU A 48 3.07 -11.78 -1.61
CA LEU A 48 3.94 -12.71 -2.35
C LEU A 48 5.33 -12.85 -1.72
N ALA A 49 5.84 -11.80 -1.07
CA ALA A 49 7.08 -11.84 -0.29
C ALA A 49 6.92 -12.50 1.09
N GLY A 50 5.70 -12.93 1.46
CA GLY A 50 5.41 -13.60 2.74
C GLY A 50 5.00 -12.66 3.87
N ALA A 51 4.58 -11.42 3.56
CA ALA A 51 3.92 -10.56 4.52
C ALA A 51 2.52 -11.10 4.87
N THR A 52 2.13 -10.91 6.12
CA THR A 52 0.80 -11.24 6.61
C THR A 52 -0.11 -10.00 6.57
N PRO A 53 -1.43 -10.18 6.51
CA PRO A 53 -2.38 -9.07 6.62
C PRO A 53 -2.20 -8.26 7.91
N ASP A 54 -1.84 -8.89 9.02
CA ASP A 54 -1.55 -8.20 10.29
C ASP A 54 -0.32 -7.29 10.16
N GLU A 55 0.78 -7.76 9.56
CA GLU A 55 1.97 -6.93 9.31
C GLU A 55 1.66 -5.70 8.42
N LEU A 56 0.77 -5.86 7.44
CA LEU A 56 0.32 -4.77 6.57
C LEU A 56 -0.64 -3.80 7.27
N ARG A 57 -1.42 -4.29 8.23
CA ARG A 57 -2.38 -3.50 9.00
C ARG A 57 -1.73 -2.71 10.11
N ASP A 58 -0.74 -3.29 10.77
CA ASP A 58 -0.03 -2.69 11.91
C ASP A 58 1.16 -1.81 11.47
N GLY A 59 1.43 -1.77 10.16
CA GLY A 59 2.44 -0.89 9.58
C GLY A 59 3.87 -1.43 9.64
N GLY A 60 4.05 -2.75 9.70
CA GLY A 60 5.36 -3.41 9.69
C GLY A 60 6.19 -3.25 10.97
N ARG A 61 5.55 -3.09 12.13
CA ARG A 61 6.21 -2.78 13.40
C ARG A 61 6.87 -3.97 14.09
#